data_AF-A0AAD9D0L1-F1
#
_entry.id   AF-A0AAD9D0L1-F1
#
_cell.length_a   1.000
_cell.length_b   1.000
_cell.length_c   1.000
_cell.angle_alpha   90.00
_cell.angle_beta   90.00
_cell.angle_gamma   90.00
#
_symmetry.space_group_name_H-M   'P 1'
#
loop_
_entity.id
_entity.type
_entity.pdbx_description
1 polymer ?
#
loop_
_entity_poly.entity_id
_entity_poly.type
_entity_poly.pdbx_seq_one_letter_code
_entity_poly.pdbx_strand_id
1 'polypeptide(L)'
;MSCSHDNLRADIRQYGPGKKLTLFPHSPPDPHGRSTYKHNDPANNLGVEIIERLSNGSDGDNQVLLVRVFHKPVTDLKFTVPDTQEIVVVKIFDPLFNPEDAEEGPWKVASRADMKLSREAGAYKELHKNNLTGYPRLAPQYCGCWTTRLMSYSPDFEGVTRHVGLVLLEYI
;
A
#
# COMPACT_ATOMS: atom_id res chain seq x y z
N MET A 1 -27.19 18.51 -1.85
CA MET A 1 -26.46 17.37 -1.23
C MET A 1 -25.65 16.66 -2.32
N SER A 2 -24.41 17.08 -2.60
CA SER A 2 -23.48 16.35 -3.49
C SER A 2 -22.09 16.14 -2.88
N CYS A 3 -21.90 16.50 -1.59
CA CYS A 3 -20.59 16.71 -1.00
C CYS A 3 -19.81 15.40 -0.75
N SER A 4 -20.43 14.33 -0.27
CA SER A 4 -19.70 13.12 0.16
C SER A 4 -19.03 12.33 -1.00
N HIS A 5 -19.70 12.22 -2.16
CA HIS A 5 -19.19 11.46 -3.30
C HIS A 5 -18.03 12.17 -4.03
N ASP A 6 -18.08 13.50 -4.12
CA ASP A 6 -17.05 14.29 -4.80
C ASP A 6 -15.72 14.30 -4.03
N ASN A 7 -15.78 14.20 -2.70
CA ASN A 7 -14.61 14.17 -1.82
C ASN A 7 -13.93 12.81 -1.82
N LEU A 8 -14.69 11.70 -1.82
CA LEU A 8 -14.13 10.36 -2.01
C LEU A 8 -13.41 10.24 -3.36
N ARG A 9 -13.98 10.84 -4.42
CA ARG A 9 -13.32 10.92 -5.73
C ARG A 9 -12.03 11.73 -5.68
N ALA A 10 -11.98 12.81 -4.90
CA ALA A 10 -10.74 13.58 -4.70
C ALA A 10 -9.66 12.76 -4.00
N ASP A 11 -10.04 12.00 -2.97
CA ASP A 11 -9.14 11.09 -2.27
C ASP A 11 -8.58 10.00 -3.18
N ILE A 12 -9.42 9.37 -4.01
CA ILE A 12 -9.03 8.32 -4.95
C ILE A 12 -8.13 8.87 -6.09
N ARG A 13 -8.30 10.13 -6.50
CA ARG A 13 -7.48 10.78 -7.54
C ARG A 13 -5.98 10.85 -7.19
N GLN A 14 -5.61 10.69 -5.91
CA GLN A 14 -4.20 10.59 -5.50
C GLN A 14 -3.50 9.35 -6.05
N TYR A 15 -4.25 8.33 -6.46
CA TYR A 15 -3.73 7.11 -7.10
C TYR A 15 -3.70 7.19 -8.63
N GLY A 16 -3.86 8.38 -9.21
CA GLY A 16 -3.84 8.58 -10.66
C GLY A 16 -2.44 8.47 -11.28
N PRO A 17 -2.35 8.16 -12.59
CA PRO A 17 -1.10 8.22 -13.35
C PRO A 17 -0.34 9.55 -13.20
N GLY A 18 0.99 9.48 -13.16
CA GLY A 18 1.90 10.62 -12.99
C GLY A 18 2.01 11.16 -11.55
N LYS A 19 1.23 10.61 -10.60
CA LYS A 19 1.39 10.94 -9.18
C LYS A 19 2.57 10.20 -8.58
N LYS A 20 3.21 10.82 -7.58
CA LYS A 20 4.36 10.27 -6.88
C LYS A 20 3.98 9.90 -5.46
N LEU A 21 4.41 8.73 -5.01
CA LEU A 21 4.26 8.25 -3.65
C LEU A 21 5.63 8.12 -3.00
N THR A 22 5.69 8.45 -1.71
CA THR A 22 6.85 8.18 -0.86
C THR A 22 6.49 7.02 0.07
N LEU A 23 7.24 5.94 -0.05
CA LEU A 23 7.00 4.70 0.66
C LEU A 23 7.96 4.60 1.83
N PHE A 24 7.45 4.28 3.02
CA PHE A 24 8.22 4.10 4.24
C PHE A 24 8.17 2.63 4.66
N PRO A 25 9.32 2.00 4.95
CA PRO A 25 9.36 0.59 5.32
C PRO A 25 8.43 0.31 6.50
N HIS A 26 7.66 -0.77 6.38
CA HIS A 26 6.69 -1.16 7.38
C HIS A 26 6.83 -2.64 7.70
N SER A 27 6.76 -2.96 8.98
CA SER A 27 6.54 -4.33 9.43
C SER A 27 5.16 -4.35 10.06
N PRO A 28 4.15 -4.90 9.36
CA PRO A 28 2.83 -5.05 9.94
C PRO A 28 2.98 -5.94 11.17
N PRO A 29 2.25 -5.64 12.26
CA PRO A 29 2.31 -6.47 13.44
C PRO A 29 1.82 -7.89 13.12
N ASP A 30 2.33 -8.85 13.89
CA ASP A 30 1.82 -10.23 13.91
C ASP A 30 0.29 -10.21 14.06
N PRO A 31 -0.43 -11.21 13.52
CA PRO A 31 -1.88 -11.13 13.35
C PRO A 31 -2.52 -10.69 14.67
N HIS A 32 -3.33 -9.63 14.61
CA HIS A 32 -4.02 -8.93 15.71
C HIS A 32 -3.35 -7.71 16.36
N GLY A 33 -2.17 -7.25 15.93
CA GLY A 33 -1.63 -5.97 16.43
C GLY A 33 -2.24 -4.73 15.76
N ARG A 34 -2.33 -3.62 16.50
CA ARG A 34 -2.63 -2.29 15.91
C ARG A 34 -1.37 -1.75 15.22
N SER A 35 -1.50 -1.30 13.97
CA SER A 35 -0.39 -0.71 13.24
C SER A 35 0.10 0.57 13.96
N THR A 36 1.35 0.56 14.41
CA THR A 36 2.06 1.81 14.75
C THR A 36 2.91 2.20 13.57
N TYR A 37 2.48 3.19 12.81
CA TYR A 37 3.22 3.72 11.67
C TYR A 37 4.39 4.58 12.15
N LYS A 38 5.58 3.95 12.30
CA LYS A 38 6.82 4.65 12.64
C LYS A 38 7.46 5.19 11.36
N HIS A 39 7.75 6.49 11.35
CA HIS A 39 8.33 7.21 10.20
C HIS A 39 9.55 7.97 10.68
N ASN A 40 10.61 7.25 11.02
CA ASN A 40 11.66 7.86 11.82
C ASN A 40 12.91 8.24 11.00
N ASP A 41 12.96 7.88 9.71
CA ASP A 41 14.15 8.15 8.90
C ASP A 41 13.84 8.39 7.41
N PRO A 42 14.02 9.63 6.90
CA PRO A 42 13.94 9.96 5.49
C PRO A 42 14.88 9.13 4.60
N ALA A 43 16.02 8.65 5.14
CA ALA A 43 17.00 7.88 4.37
C ALA A 43 16.49 6.49 3.93
N ASN A 44 15.39 6.02 4.54
CA ASN A 44 14.85 4.68 4.31
C ASN A 44 13.65 4.66 3.36
N ASN A 45 13.30 5.79 2.74
CA ASN A 45 12.12 5.84 1.88
C ASN A 45 12.40 5.33 0.46
N LEU A 46 11.34 4.84 -0.20
CA LEU A 46 11.35 4.46 -1.60
C LEU A 46 10.39 5.39 -2.34
N GLY A 47 10.88 6.05 -3.40
CA GLY A 47 10.07 6.95 -4.23
C GLY A 47 9.57 6.23 -5.47
N VAL A 48 8.25 6.21 -5.67
CA VAL A 48 7.61 5.57 -6.82
C VAL A 48 6.64 6.50 -7.54
N GLU A 49 6.63 6.44 -8.87
CA GLU A 49 5.71 7.17 -9.73
C GLU A 49 4.67 6.21 -10.30
N ILE A 50 3.40 6.57 -10.22
CA ILE A 50 2.31 5.76 -10.75
C ILE A 50 2.29 5.85 -12.27
N ILE A 51 2.43 4.70 -12.95
CA ILE A 51 2.31 4.60 -14.41
C ILE A 51 0.83 4.39 -14.76
N GLU A 52 0.21 3.39 -14.14
CA GLU A 52 -1.17 3.02 -14.40
C GLU A 52 -1.85 2.38 -13.18
N ARG A 53 -3.18 2.33 -13.23
CA ARG A 53 -4.01 1.62 -12.26
C ARG A 53 -4.41 0.29 -12.87
N LEU A 54 -3.94 -0.80 -12.28
CA LEU A 54 -4.26 -2.16 -12.72
C LEU A 54 -5.63 -2.61 -12.19
N SER A 55 -6.02 -2.11 -11.01
CA SER A 55 -7.35 -2.27 -10.41
C SER A 55 -7.75 -0.96 -9.74
N ASN A 56 -9.03 -0.61 -9.71
CA ASN A 56 -9.51 0.66 -9.12
C ASN A 56 -10.03 0.52 -7.68
N GLY A 57 -9.80 -0.63 -7.02
CA GLY A 57 -10.36 -0.90 -5.69
C GLY A 57 -11.89 -0.82 -5.62
N SER A 58 -12.57 -0.97 -6.77
CA SER A 58 -14.02 -1.11 -6.85
C SER A 58 -14.45 -2.47 -6.28
N ASP A 59 -15.64 -2.54 -5.71
CA ASP A 59 -16.24 -3.76 -5.10
C ASP A 59 -15.55 -4.29 -3.83
N GLY A 60 -14.94 -3.41 -3.02
CA GLY A 60 -14.38 -3.80 -1.71
C GLY A 60 -12.98 -4.41 -1.75
N ASP A 61 -12.32 -4.35 -2.92
CA ASP A 61 -10.99 -4.91 -3.14
C ASP A 61 -9.88 -3.86 -3.11
N ASN A 62 -8.63 -4.31 -3.08
CA ASN A 62 -7.45 -3.46 -2.96
C ASN A 62 -7.18 -2.67 -4.26
N GLN A 63 -6.65 -1.46 -4.11
CA GLN A 63 -6.16 -0.68 -5.24
C GLN A 63 -4.80 -1.23 -5.68
N VAL A 64 -4.68 -1.62 -6.95
CA VAL A 64 -3.43 -2.16 -7.51
C VAL A 64 -2.87 -1.18 -8.54
N LEU A 65 -1.60 -0.84 -8.38
CA LEU A 65 -0.90 0.14 -9.20
C LEU A 65 0.32 -0.48 -9.86
N LEU A 66 0.55 -0.13 -11.11
CA LEU A 66 1.85 -0.29 -11.75
C LEU A 66 2.64 0.99 -11.51
N VAL A 67 3.84 0.86 -10.96
CA VAL A 67 4.67 2.01 -10.60
C VAL A 67 6.10 1.86 -11.12
N ARG A 68 6.76 2.99 -11.34
CA ARG A 68 8.18 3.09 -11.66
C ARG A 68 8.94 3.62 -10.46
N VAL A 69 10.04 2.96 -10.09
CA VAL A 69 10.93 3.47 -9.03
C VAL A 69 11.73 4.65 -9.56
N PHE A 70 11.74 5.76 -8.82
CA PHE A 70 12.55 6.94 -9.15
C PHE A 70 13.55 7.32 -8.05
N HIS A 71 13.44 6.74 -6.86
CA HIS A 71 14.34 6.99 -5.74
C HIS A 71 14.42 5.74 -4.86
N LYS A 72 15.64 5.30 -4.50
CA LYS A 72 15.88 4.14 -3.63
C LYS A 72 16.27 4.58 -2.21
N PRO A 73 15.94 3.77 -1.19
CA PRO A 73 16.52 3.91 0.14
C PRO A 73 18.05 3.86 0.07
N VAL A 74 18.70 4.61 0.97
CA VAL A 74 20.16 4.63 1.11
C VAL A 74 20.64 3.46 1.98
N THR A 75 19.78 2.96 2.88
CA THR A 75 20.11 1.88 3.80
C THR A 75 19.74 0.52 3.21
N ASP A 76 20.58 -0.48 3.49
CA ASP A 76 20.27 -1.87 3.17
C ASP A 76 19.06 -2.35 3.99
N LEU A 77 17.98 -2.64 3.27
CA LEU A 77 16.77 -3.24 3.84
C LEU A 77 16.88 -4.76 3.83
N LYS A 78 16.10 -5.43 4.69
CA LYS A 78 16.09 -6.90 4.82
C LYS A 78 15.45 -7.63 3.63
N PHE A 79 15.03 -6.90 2.61
CA PHE A 79 14.37 -7.40 1.41
C PHE A 79 14.96 -6.68 0.20
N THR A 80 14.93 -7.34 -0.94
CA THR A 80 15.40 -6.77 -2.20
C THR A 80 14.56 -5.55 -2.57
N VAL A 81 15.23 -4.42 -2.78
CA VAL A 81 14.59 -3.20 -3.23
C VAL A 81 14.82 -3.06 -4.75
N PRO A 82 13.76 -2.83 -5.54
CA PRO A 82 13.89 -2.66 -6.99
C PRO A 82 14.80 -1.49 -7.37
N ASP A 83 15.44 -1.59 -8.53
CA ASP A 83 16.34 -0.55 -9.04
C ASP A 83 15.58 0.66 -9.58
N THR A 84 16.29 1.80 -9.72
CA THR A 84 15.70 2.98 -10.36
C THR A 84 15.31 2.66 -11.80
N GLN A 85 14.16 3.19 -12.24
CA GLN A 85 13.48 2.89 -13.51
C GLN A 85 12.84 1.52 -13.61
N GLU A 86 13.02 0.63 -12.62
CA GLU A 86 12.34 -0.65 -12.59
C GLU A 86 10.83 -0.46 -12.39
N ILE A 87 10.06 -1.32 -13.07
CA ILE A 87 8.60 -1.34 -13.02
C ILE A 87 8.17 -2.43 -12.05
N VAL A 88 7.34 -2.06 -11.09
CA VAL A 88 6.88 -2.95 -10.01
C VAL A 88 5.42 -2.71 -9.70
N VAL A 89 4.80 -3.64 -8.98
CA VAL A 89 3.41 -3.58 -8.56
C VAL A 89 3.30 -3.15 -7.11
N VAL A 90 2.42 -2.19 -6.85
CA VAL A 90 2.01 -1.78 -5.51
C VAL A 90 0.56 -2.21 -5.29
N LYS A 91 0.31 -3.00 -4.24
CA LYS A 91 -1.04 -3.30 -3.74
C LYS A 91 -1.33 -2.48 -2.50
N ILE A 92 -2.36 -1.64 -2.57
CA ILE A 92 -2.71 -0.64 -1.55
C ILE A 92 -3.94 -1.10 -0.77
N PHE A 93 -3.82 -1.07 0.55
CA PHE A 93 -4.87 -1.43 1.51
C PHE A 93 -5.39 -0.15 2.18
N ASP A 94 -6.09 0.69 1.43
CA ASP A 94 -6.70 1.91 1.97
C ASP A 94 -8.06 1.58 2.61
N PRO A 95 -8.31 2.02 3.86
CA PRO A 95 -9.63 1.89 4.48
C PRO A 95 -10.77 2.48 3.63
N LEU A 96 -10.49 3.44 2.74
CA LEU A 96 -11.48 3.99 1.81
C LEU A 96 -12.09 2.96 0.84
N PHE A 97 -11.38 1.86 0.55
CA PHE A 97 -11.88 0.78 -0.31
C PHE A 97 -12.59 -0.32 0.47
N ASN A 98 -12.77 -0.16 1.79
CA ASN A 98 -13.45 -1.12 2.65
C ASN A 98 -14.69 -0.44 3.26
N PRO A 99 -15.76 -0.20 2.49
CA PRO A 99 -16.97 0.41 3.02
C PRO A 99 -17.56 -0.44 4.15
N GLU A 100 -18.34 0.19 5.03
CA GLU A 100 -19.02 -0.50 6.13
C GLU A 100 -20.09 -1.46 5.58
N ASP A 101 -19.70 -2.68 5.27
CA ASP A 101 -20.65 -3.76 5.04
C ASP A 101 -21.09 -4.37 6.37
N ALA A 102 -22.41 -4.43 6.56
CA ALA A 102 -23.08 -4.92 7.76
C ALA A 102 -22.81 -6.41 8.05
N GLU A 103 -22.38 -7.19 7.05
CA GLU A 103 -22.18 -8.64 7.18
C GLU A 103 -20.82 -9.04 7.78
N GLU A 104 -19.81 -8.16 7.76
CA GLU A 104 -18.45 -8.49 8.22
C GLU A 104 -18.19 -8.14 9.71
N GLY A 105 -19.24 -7.77 10.45
CA GLY A 105 -19.18 -7.51 11.88
C GLY A 105 -18.65 -6.10 12.26
N PRO A 106 -18.60 -5.76 13.56
CA PRO A 106 -18.49 -4.39 14.06
C PRO A 106 -17.05 -3.82 14.03
N TRP A 107 -16.20 -4.28 13.12
CA TRP A 107 -14.81 -3.85 13.05
C TRP A 107 -14.67 -2.54 12.26
N LYS A 108 -13.91 -1.60 12.81
CA LYS A 108 -13.57 -0.34 12.12
C LYS A 108 -12.92 -0.64 10.77
N VAL A 109 -13.28 0.11 9.73
CA VAL A 109 -12.75 -0.03 8.35
C VAL A 109 -11.21 -0.06 8.29
N ALA A 110 -10.54 0.72 9.15
CA ALA A 110 -9.08 0.70 9.28
C ALA A 110 -8.52 -0.64 9.76
N SER A 111 -9.21 -1.31 10.70
CA SER A 111 -8.81 -2.63 11.17
C SER A 111 -8.97 -3.69 10.08
N ARG A 112 -9.98 -3.58 9.22
CA ARG A 112 -10.17 -4.50 8.09
C ARG A 112 -9.05 -4.36 7.06
N ALA A 113 -8.69 -3.12 6.70
CA ALA A 113 -7.56 -2.85 5.81
C ALA A 113 -6.24 -3.39 6.39
N ASP A 114 -5.97 -3.14 7.67
CA ASP A 114 -4.79 -3.67 8.38
C ASP A 114 -4.76 -5.21 8.41
N MET A 115 -5.92 -5.86 8.59
CA MET A 115 -6.03 -7.32 8.55
C MET A 115 -5.70 -7.89 7.16
N LYS A 116 -6.24 -7.28 6.09
CA LYS A 116 -5.93 -7.67 4.70
C LYS A 116 -4.42 -7.50 4.42
N LEU A 117 -3.85 -6.35 4.80
CA LEU A 117 -2.42 -6.08 4.68
C LEU A 117 -1.57 -7.12 5.42
N SER A 118 -1.90 -7.38 6.70
CA SER A 118 -1.15 -8.32 7.55
C SER A 118 -1.15 -9.73 6.98
N ARG A 119 -2.31 -10.21 6.48
CA ARG A 119 -2.43 -11.52 5.83
C ARG A 119 -1.55 -11.62 4.58
N GLU A 120 -1.66 -10.64 3.69
CA GLU A 120 -0.93 -10.69 2.41
C GLU A 120 0.58 -10.50 2.62
N ALA A 121 0.99 -9.52 3.43
CA ALA A 121 2.39 -9.32 3.77
C ALA A 121 2.98 -10.53 4.50
N GLY A 122 2.23 -11.15 5.41
CA GLY A 122 2.63 -12.37 6.11
C GLY A 122 2.86 -13.54 5.17
N ALA A 123 1.92 -13.78 4.24
CA ALA A 123 2.03 -14.84 3.24
C ALA A 123 3.27 -14.66 2.36
N TYR A 124 3.45 -13.47 1.76
CA TYR A 124 4.61 -13.21 0.91
C TYR A 124 5.94 -13.23 1.68
N LYS A 125 5.97 -12.72 2.91
CA LYS A 125 7.15 -12.78 3.77
C LYS A 125 7.57 -14.22 4.05
N GLU A 126 6.62 -15.12 4.30
CA GLU A 126 6.90 -16.53 4.53
C GLU A 126 7.40 -17.22 3.25
N LEU A 127 6.75 -17.00 2.11
CA LEU A 127 7.22 -17.50 0.82
C LEU A 127 8.64 -17.00 0.50
N HIS A 128 8.91 -15.73 0.75
CA HIS A 128 10.21 -15.11 0.49
C HIS A 128 11.32 -15.74 1.34
N LYS A 129 11.09 -15.91 2.65
CA LYS A 129 12.05 -16.60 3.55
C LYS A 129 12.39 -18.02 3.10
N ASN A 130 11.45 -18.70 2.45
CA ASN A 130 11.62 -20.05 1.92
C ASN A 130 12.12 -20.08 0.46
N ASN A 131 12.55 -18.94 -0.11
CA ASN A 131 13.02 -18.81 -1.50
C ASN A 131 11.98 -19.23 -2.57
N LEU A 132 10.70 -18.97 -2.28
CA LEU A 132 9.55 -19.31 -3.14
C LEU A 132 8.97 -18.10 -3.88
N THR A 133 9.66 -16.95 -3.87
CA THR A 133 9.26 -15.73 -4.60
C THR A 133 10.27 -15.39 -5.69
N GLY A 134 9.85 -14.68 -6.73
CA GLY A 134 10.70 -14.20 -7.81
C GLY A 134 10.94 -15.25 -8.89
N TYR A 135 11.35 -14.84 -10.09
CA TYR A 135 11.60 -15.79 -11.18
C TYR A 135 12.57 -16.92 -10.76
N PRO A 136 12.29 -18.21 -11.10
CA PRO A 136 11.18 -18.74 -11.90
C PRO A 136 9.99 -19.24 -11.06
N ARG A 137 9.80 -18.74 -9.84
CA ARG A 137 8.76 -19.20 -8.91
C ARG A 137 7.39 -18.64 -9.30
N LEU A 138 6.34 -19.32 -8.84
CA LEU A 138 4.96 -18.93 -9.10
C LEU A 138 4.59 -17.60 -8.39
N ALA A 139 5.11 -17.37 -7.18
CA ALA A 139 4.83 -16.14 -6.46
C ALA A 139 5.80 -15.02 -6.93
N PRO A 140 5.30 -13.80 -7.22
CA PRO A 140 6.16 -12.67 -7.58
C PRO A 140 7.19 -12.39 -6.48
N GLN A 141 8.34 -11.83 -6.85
CA GLN A 141 9.36 -11.39 -5.90
C GLN A 141 8.73 -10.42 -4.88
N TYR A 142 8.90 -10.73 -3.60
CA TYR A 142 8.47 -9.85 -2.52
C TYR A 142 9.51 -8.75 -2.28
N CYS A 143 9.09 -7.49 -2.41
CA CYS A 143 9.94 -6.31 -2.24
C CYS A 143 9.60 -5.53 -0.95
N GLY A 144 8.99 -6.21 0.02
CA GLY A 144 8.69 -5.67 1.34
C GLY A 144 7.26 -5.13 1.52
N CYS A 145 6.95 -4.82 2.76
CA CYS A 145 5.74 -4.12 3.16
C CYS A 145 6.11 -2.67 3.50
N TRP A 146 5.27 -1.75 3.08
CA TRP A 146 5.51 -0.32 3.21
C TRP A 146 4.25 0.43 3.60
N THR A 147 4.41 1.71 3.88
CA THR A 147 3.31 2.64 4.12
C THR A 147 3.53 3.91 3.32
N THR A 148 2.45 4.59 2.96
CA THR A 148 2.49 5.92 2.35
C THR A 148 1.60 6.89 3.11
N ARG A 149 1.85 8.18 2.92
CA ARG A 149 1.08 9.28 3.50
C ARG A 149 0.23 9.92 2.40
N LEU A 150 -1.07 10.03 2.65
CA LEU A 150 -2.02 10.64 1.73
C LEU A 150 -2.83 11.71 2.46
N MET A 151 -3.23 12.75 1.74
CA MET A 151 -4.09 13.79 2.31
C MET A 151 -5.53 13.34 2.24
N SER A 152 -6.35 13.66 3.26
CA SER A 152 -7.79 13.56 3.13
C SER A 152 -8.38 14.86 2.60
N TYR A 153 -9.28 14.72 1.63
CA TYR A 153 -10.07 15.82 1.07
C TYR A 153 -11.54 15.79 1.54
N SER A 154 -11.89 14.89 2.47
CA SER A 154 -13.20 14.94 3.12
C SER A 154 -13.29 16.17 4.03
N PRO A 155 -14.41 16.92 4.03
CA PRO A 155 -14.60 18.12 4.86
C PRO A 155 -14.36 17.88 6.34
N ASP A 156 -14.72 16.70 6.83
CA ASP A 156 -14.54 16.31 8.23
C ASP A 156 -13.08 16.04 8.60
N PHE A 157 -12.20 15.87 7.61
CA PHE A 157 -10.80 15.47 7.76
C PHE A 157 -9.87 16.29 6.85
N GLU A 158 -10.31 17.47 6.39
CA GLU A 158 -9.54 18.27 5.44
C GLU A 158 -8.20 18.66 6.06
N GLY A 159 -7.12 18.44 5.31
CA GLY A 159 -5.76 18.70 5.80
C GLY A 159 -5.19 17.62 6.72
N VAL A 160 -5.97 16.61 7.11
CA VAL A 160 -5.49 15.47 7.89
C VAL A 160 -4.81 14.46 6.97
N THR A 161 -3.61 14.03 7.34
CA THR A 161 -2.89 12.96 6.66
C THR A 161 -3.40 11.60 7.14
N ARG A 162 -3.79 10.72 6.21
CA ARG A 162 -4.02 9.30 6.47
C ARG A 162 -2.79 8.48 6.08
N HIS A 163 -2.54 7.43 6.85
CA HIS A 163 -1.50 6.45 6.57
C HIS A 163 -2.13 5.21 5.96
N VAL A 164 -1.53 4.74 4.87
CA VAL A 164 -2.04 3.59 4.13
C VAL A 164 -0.92 2.57 3.99
N GLY A 165 -1.23 1.32 4.33
CA GLY A 165 -0.32 0.20 4.16
C GLY A 165 -0.38 -0.38 2.76
N LEU A 166 0.75 -0.92 2.31
CA LEU A 166 0.88 -1.53 0.99
C LEU A 166 1.94 -2.62 0.95
N VAL A 167 1.84 -3.46 -0.07
CA VAL A 167 2.81 -4.50 -0.40
C VAL A 167 3.41 -4.18 -1.78
N LEU A 168 4.73 -4.26 -1.87
CA LEU A 168 5.48 -4.05 -3.11
C LEU A 168 5.93 -5.40 -3.67
N LEU A 169 5.66 -5.65 -4.95
CA LEU A 169 5.92 -6.92 -5.64
C LEU A 169 6.56 -6.66 -7.02
N GLU A 170 7.32 -7.63 -7.51
CA GLU A 170 7.71 -7.71 -8.92
C GLU A 170 6.48 -7.68 -9.84
N TYR A 171 6.65 -7.04 -11.00
CA TYR A 171 5.70 -7.10 -12.10
C TYR A 171 6.03 -8.28 -13.02
N ILE A 172 5.03 -9.10 -13.36
CA ILE A 172 5.16 -10.32 -14.16
C ILE A 172 4.58 -10.10 -15.56
#